data_AF-A0A085W9T5-F1
#
_entry.id   AF-A0A085W9T5-F1
#
_cell.length_a   1.000
_cell.length_b   1.000
_cell.length_c   1.000
_cell.angle_alpha   90.00
_cell.angle_beta   90.00
_cell.angle_gamma   90.00
#
_symmetry.space_group_name_H-M   'P 1'
#
loop_
_entity.id
_entity.type
_entity.pdbx_description
1 polymer ?
#
loop_
_entity_poly.entity_id
_entity_poly.type
_entity_poly.pdbx_seq_one_letter_code
_entity_poly.pdbx_strand_id
1 'polypeptide(L)'
;MSMLALGTETAWEGPEPAELAEARAYSPEASAQELAAFVFRQRNCRQSLAAMESFYRAHPCRMSRVHLLAASAVTLGRFWGVSSPFAQLGAAVMPVDTSGQPRTQAWAAYARACAEGLPWEVRDECWIDAHMRDVAGAREAGLEAAFLTEARAHAEEPLWRLLVQHLEMTLGARLFDQPALAGAVPGETAIAHGMALALGRLLRAGWSLLRHYAWATARGLLSPRGARHAGLLGDRQVAWVLLSSFLTAWTAARVYRRGVRMLHRGQQVACTDGWPLLAATLRADVSQVDPRVVRFYSNPGAYAVRASVDLRGWGARLLAWIAIRLLGQGVFDCGARTFPARFRTFRRADGSMHFIRELYCDGLLRVFDSDFVVRNGTLYEVFIEQGLEVELEVRALERGGVSIRGRRVRWRGLPLPTFGLGVEFRAFPDGNGAECVSITGLLLREARAGAQTPPQVLGILRYQASHESKDRICVDKT
;
A
#
# COMPACT_ATOMS: atom_id res chain seq x y z
N MET A 1 24.08 -2.79 -18.48
CA MET A 1 23.27 -1.58 -18.73
C MET A 1 22.39 -1.84 -19.95
N SER A 2 21.16 -2.28 -19.72
CA SER A 2 20.15 -2.46 -20.76
C SER A 2 19.37 -1.16 -20.87
N MET A 3 19.43 -0.49 -22.03
CA MET A 3 18.47 0.57 -22.36
C MET A 3 17.07 -0.04 -22.24
N LEU A 4 16.22 0.53 -21.39
CA LEU A 4 14.78 0.32 -21.47
C LEU A 4 14.37 0.72 -22.90
N ALA A 5 14.23 -0.27 -23.77
CA ALA A 5 13.84 -0.08 -25.15
C ALA A 5 12.45 0.56 -25.15
N LEU A 6 12.41 1.88 -25.41
CA LEU A 6 11.23 2.52 -25.99
C LEU A 6 10.85 1.64 -27.19
N GLY A 7 9.60 1.16 -27.19
CA GLY A 7 9.15 -0.02 -27.94
C GLY A 7 9.79 -0.22 -29.31
N THR A 8 10.14 -1.47 -29.59
CA THR A 8 10.54 -1.95 -30.92
C THR A 8 9.66 -1.36 -32.01
N GLU A 9 10.28 -0.77 -33.04
CA GLU A 9 9.69 -0.25 -34.27
C GLU A 9 8.65 -1.22 -34.85
N THR A 10 7.41 -1.10 -34.40
CA THR A 10 6.30 -1.92 -34.87
C THR A 10 5.56 -1.11 -35.91
N ALA A 11 6.02 -1.21 -37.18
CA ALA A 11 5.34 -0.75 -38.38
C ALA A 11 4.53 0.56 -38.21
N TRP A 12 5.15 1.60 -37.67
CA TRP A 12 4.55 2.93 -37.68
C TRP A 12 4.89 3.56 -39.02
N GLU A 13 3.88 3.76 -39.86
CA GLU A 13 3.99 4.68 -40.99
C GLU A 13 4.48 6.05 -40.47
N GLY A 14 5.27 6.74 -41.27
CA GLY A 14 5.92 8.01 -40.89
C GLY A 14 4.94 9.04 -40.28
N PRO A 15 5.44 10.06 -39.56
CA PRO A 15 4.58 11.03 -38.91
C PRO A 15 3.68 11.75 -39.93
N GLU A 16 2.38 11.83 -39.65
CA GLU A 16 1.43 12.46 -40.55
C GLU A 16 1.65 13.99 -40.60
N PRO A 17 1.34 14.67 -41.72
CA PRO A 17 1.48 16.13 -41.81
C PRO A 17 0.75 16.89 -40.69
N ALA A 18 -0.40 16.39 -40.26
CA ALA A 18 -1.17 16.99 -39.16
C ALA A 18 -0.47 16.83 -37.81
N GLU A 19 0.20 15.70 -37.55
CA GLU A 19 0.97 15.47 -36.33
C GLU A 19 2.24 16.32 -36.29
N LEU A 20 2.91 16.49 -37.45
CA LEU A 20 4.05 17.40 -37.56
C LEU A 20 3.66 18.86 -37.37
N ALA A 21 2.49 19.27 -37.89
CA ALA A 21 1.94 20.60 -37.67
C ALA A 21 1.59 20.84 -36.19
N GLU A 22 1.01 19.83 -35.52
CA GLU A 22 0.79 19.90 -34.06
C GLU A 22 2.12 20.00 -33.31
N ALA A 23 3.10 19.14 -33.61
CA ALA A 23 4.41 19.18 -32.97
C ALA A 23 5.10 20.56 -33.10
N ARG A 24 4.97 21.20 -34.27
CA ARG A 24 5.50 22.54 -34.52
C ARG A 24 4.90 23.60 -33.60
N ALA A 25 3.64 23.46 -33.18
CA ALA A 25 3.02 24.39 -32.24
C ALA A 25 3.64 24.31 -30.83
N TYR A 26 4.25 23.17 -30.46
CA TYR A 26 4.90 22.96 -29.16
C TYR A 26 6.42 23.17 -29.23
N SER A 27 7.02 23.10 -30.42
CA SER A 27 8.44 23.39 -30.66
C SER A 27 8.60 24.11 -32.00
N PRO A 28 8.36 25.44 -32.06
CA PRO A 28 8.34 26.20 -33.32
C PRO A 28 9.66 26.13 -34.10
N GLU A 29 10.78 26.17 -33.38
CA GLU A 29 12.13 26.22 -33.94
C GLU A 29 12.76 24.84 -34.13
N ALA A 30 12.04 23.76 -33.81
CA ALA A 30 12.57 22.40 -33.91
C ALA A 30 12.83 21.96 -35.36
N SER A 31 13.92 21.23 -35.56
CA SER A 31 14.25 20.54 -36.79
C SER A 31 13.20 19.47 -37.14
N ALA A 32 13.17 19.03 -38.41
CA ALA A 32 12.27 17.96 -38.84
C ALA A 32 12.47 16.66 -38.03
N GLN A 33 13.70 16.36 -37.65
CA GLN A 33 14.04 15.19 -36.83
C GLN A 33 13.48 15.31 -35.42
N GLU A 34 13.59 16.48 -34.79
CA GLU A 34 13.06 16.72 -33.44
C GLU A 34 11.53 16.66 -33.40
N LEU A 35 10.87 17.11 -34.47
CA LEU A 35 9.42 17.01 -34.60
C LEU A 35 8.96 15.57 -34.82
N ALA A 36 9.67 14.80 -35.65
CA ALA A 36 9.40 13.37 -35.80
C ALA A 36 9.58 12.64 -34.46
N ALA A 37 10.64 12.98 -33.70
CA ALA A 37 10.88 12.41 -32.37
C ALA A 37 9.79 12.81 -31.35
N PHE A 38 9.30 14.05 -31.40
CA PHE A 38 8.15 14.50 -30.61
C PHE A 38 6.90 13.67 -30.91
N VAL A 39 6.57 13.50 -32.20
CA VAL A 39 5.41 12.72 -32.64
C VAL A 39 5.52 11.28 -32.18
N PHE A 40 6.69 10.66 -32.36
CA PHE A 40 6.96 9.30 -31.89
C PHE A 40 6.75 9.16 -30.37
N ARG A 41 7.28 10.09 -29.56
CA ARG A 41 7.07 10.09 -28.11
C ARG A 41 5.60 10.26 -27.73
N GLN A 42 4.86 11.12 -28.43
CA GLN A 42 3.42 11.30 -28.21
C GLN A 42 2.59 10.06 -28.54
N ARG A 43 2.93 9.40 -29.64
CA ARG A 43 2.35 8.13 -30.07
C ARG A 43 2.56 7.05 -29.00
N ASN A 44 3.79 6.91 -28.49
CA ASN A 44 4.11 5.99 -27.39
C ASN A 44 3.37 6.33 -26.09
N CYS A 45 3.22 7.62 -25.77
CA CYS A 45 2.45 8.10 -24.62
C CYS A 45 0.99 7.66 -24.70
N ARG A 46 0.35 7.85 -25.87
CA ARG A 46 -1.05 7.45 -26.12
C ARG A 46 -1.22 5.93 -26.04
N GLN A 47 -0.29 5.17 -26.60
CA GLN A 47 -0.30 3.70 -26.50
C GLN A 47 -0.16 3.23 -25.05
N SER A 48 0.79 3.82 -24.31
CA SER A 48 1.02 3.49 -22.90
C SER A 48 -0.21 3.80 -22.04
N LEU A 49 -0.87 4.94 -22.29
CA LEU A 49 -2.12 5.27 -21.62
C LEU A 49 -3.25 4.28 -21.96
N ALA A 50 -3.35 3.83 -23.22
CA ALA A 50 -4.32 2.82 -23.64
C ALA A 50 -4.13 1.49 -22.89
N ALA A 51 -2.87 1.03 -22.84
CA ALA A 51 -2.49 -0.18 -22.10
C ALA A 51 -2.79 -0.04 -20.61
N MET A 52 -2.43 1.10 -20.01
CA MET A 52 -2.69 1.39 -18.60
C MET A 52 -4.19 1.47 -18.27
N GLU A 53 -5.00 2.08 -19.13
CA GLU A 53 -6.45 2.15 -18.96
C GLU A 53 -7.08 0.75 -18.99
N SER A 54 -6.67 -0.08 -19.96
CA SER A 54 -7.10 -1.48 -20.06
C SER A 54 -6.71 -2.27 -18.81
N PHE A 55 -5.47 -2.13 -18.36
CA PHE A 55 -4.95 -2.79 -17.17
C PHE A 55 -5.76 -2.43 -15.92
N TYR A 56 -6.03 -1.14 -15.67
CA TYR A 56 -6.78 -0.71 -14.49
C TYR A 56 -8.29 -0.97 -14.59
N ARG A 57 -8.81 -1.15 -15.79
CA ARG A 57 -10.18 -1.65 -15.99
C ARG A 57 -10.30 -3.11 -15.53
N ALA A 58 -9.30 -3.95 -15.85
CA ALA A 58 -9.25 -5.34 -15.41
C ALA A 58 -8.85 -5.49 -13.93
N HIS A 59 -7.99 -4.60 -13.43
CA HIS A 59 -7.46 -4.64 -12.07
C HIS A 59 -7.77 -3.31 -11.36
N PRO A 60 -8.99 -3.12 -10.83
CA PRO A 60 -9.38 -1.85 -10.26
C PRO A 60 -8.87 -1.68 -8.80
N CYS A 61 -8.33 -0.49 -8.53
CA CYS A 61 -8.04 0.02 -7.18
C CYS A 61 -8.37 1.53 -7.12
N ARG A 62 -8.46 2.14 -5.93
CA ARG A 62 -8.78 3.57 -5.81
C ARG A 62 -7.60 4.42 -6.30
N MET A 63 -6.37 3.98 -6.05
CA MET A 63 -5.15 4.67 -6.49
C MET A 63 -4.98 4.72 -8.02
N SER A 64 -5.53 3.75 -8.75
CA SER A 64 -5.48 3.71 -10.22
C SER A 64 -6.03 4.98 -10.88
N ARG A 65 -7.04 5.61 -10.26
CA ARG A 65 -7.66 6.85 -10.74
C ARG A 65 -6.69 8.02 -10.69
N VAL A 66 -5.84 8.08 -9.68
CA VAL A 66 -4.81 9.12 -9.56
C VAL A 66 -3.76 8.94 -10.66
N HIS A 67 -3.38 7.71 -10.96
CA HIS A 67 -2.42 7.43 -12.04
C HIS A 67 -2.99 7.78 -13.41
N LEU A 68 -4.21 7.34 -13.70
CA LEU A 68 -4.92 7.65 -14.95
C LEU A 68 -5.12 9.15 -15.12
N LEU A 69 -5.45 9.87 -14.05
CA LEU A 69 -5.56 11.32 -14.06
C LEU A 69 -4.24 11.98 -14.47
N ALA A 70 -3.13 11.60 -13.83
CA ALA A 70 -1.81 12.16 -14.11
C ALA A 70 -1.33 11.84 -15.53
N ALA A 71 -1.44 10.58 -15.96
CA ALA A 71 -1.02 10.16 -17.30
C ALA A 71 -1.88 10.78 -18.41
N SER A 72 -3.19 10.93 -18.19
CA SER A 72 -4.06 11.63 -19.14
C SER A 72 -3.71 13.11 -19.25
N ALA A 73 -3.35 13.76 -18.15
CA ALA A 73 -2.92 15.15 -18.14
C ALA A 73 -1.60 15.35 -18.92
N VAL A 74 -0.62 14.46 -18.72
CA VAL A 74 0.64 14.42 -19.50
C VAL A 74 0.37 14.25 -20.99
N THR A 75 -0.54 13.34 -21.35
CA THR A 75 -0.90 13.05 -22.74
C THR A 75 -1.57 14.25 -23.42
N LEU A 76 -2.54 14.88 -22.76
CA LEU A 76 -3.26 16.05 -23.31
C LEU A 76 -2.39 17.31 -23.35
N GLY A 77 -1.55 17.51 -22.34
CA GLY A 77 -0.59 18.62 -22.29
C GLY A 77 0.60 18.47 -23.24
N ARG A 78 0.72 17.32 -23.89
CA ARG A 78 1.83 16.94 -24.78
C ARG A 78 3.21 16.89 -24.12
N PHE A 79 3.26 16.74 -22.80
CA PHE A 79 4.52 16.82 -22.05
C PHE A 79 5.51 15.69 -22.39
N TRP A 80 5.01 14.47 -22.62
CA TRP A 80 5.84 13.33 -23.03
C TRP A 80 6.58 13.58 -24.36
N GLY A 81 6.02 14.42 -25.23
CA GLY A 81 6.57 14.76 -26.54
C GLY A 81 7.71 15.75 -26.44
N VAL A 82 7.70 16.64 -25.44
CA VAL A 82 8.64 17.76 -25.32
C VAL A 82 10.05 17.28 -24.98
N SER A 83 10.19 16.43 -23.96
CA SER A 83 11.50 16.01 -23.43
C SER A 83 11.67 14.49 -23.48
N SER A 84 12.83 14.04 -23.97
CA SER A 84 13.20 12.62 -23.96
C SER A 84 13.45 12.08 -22.54
N PRO A 85 14.23 12.77 -21.68
CA PRO A 85 14.31 12.42 -20.25
C PRO A 85 12.95 12.35 -19.55
N PHE A 86 12.03 13.30 -19.79
CA PHE A 86 10.68 13.27 -19.21
C PHE A 86 9.89 12.06 -19.70
N ALA A 87 10.01 11.72 -20.99
CA ALA A 87 9.40 10.53 -21.58
C ALA A 87 9.91 9.22 -20.96
N GLN A 88 11.22 9.12 -20.73
CA GLN A 88 11.85 7.96 -20.09
C GLN A 88 11.40 7.82 -18.64
N LEU A 89 11.32 8.93 -17.90
CA LEU A 89 10.78 8.95 -16.54
C LEU A 89 9.32 8.49 -16.51
N GLY A 90 8.49 8.98 -17.44
CA GLY A 90 7.10 8.56 -17.60
C GLY A 90 6.97 7.07 -17.89
N ALA A 91 7.77 6.53 -18.82
CA ALA A 91 7.80 5.11 -19.13
C ALA A 91 8.24 4.25 -17.93
N ALA A 92 9.21 4.72 -17.15
CA ALA A 92 9.72 4.00 -15.98
C ALA A 92 8.69 3.84 -14.86
N VAL A 93 7.66 4.69 -14.81
CA VAL A 93 6.59 4.62 -13.79
C VAL A 93 5.30 4.00 -14.30
N MET A 94 5.25 3.54 -15.56
CA MET A 94 4.08 2.83 -16.11
C MET A 94 3.92 1.43 -15.47
N PRO A 95 2.67 1.02 -15.18
CA PRO A 95 2.40 -0.25 -14.51
C PRO A 95 2.54 -1.47 -15.42
N VAL A 96 2.42 -1.25 -16.72
CA VAL A 96 2.42 -2.28 -17.75
C VAL A 96 3.38 -1.92 -18.86
N ASP A 97 3.84 -2.95 -19.57
CA ASP A 97 4.58 -2.79 -20.81
C ASP A 97 3.66 -2.47 -22.01
N THR A 98 4.24 -2.38 -23.21
CA THR A 98 3.52 -2.11 -24.46
C THR A 98 2.53 -3.22 -24.84
N SER A 99 2.67 -4.43 -24.29
CA SER A 99 1.73 -5.54 -24.47
C SER A 99 0.58 -5.54 -23.46
N GLY A 100 0.60 -4.60 -22.50
CA GLY A 100 -0.39 -4.50 -21.43
C GLY A 100 -0.16 -5.47 -20.28
N GLN A 101 0.99 -6.14 -20.22
CA GLN A 101 1.34 -7.04 -19.13
C GLN A 101 2.05 -6.29 -18.00
N PRO A 102 1.92 -6.74 -16.73
CA PRO A 102 2.60 -6.11 -15.61
C PRO A 102 4.12 -6.02 -15.83
N ARG A 103 4.68 -4.81 -15.78
CA ARG A 103 6.09 -4.57 -16.12
C ARG A 103 7.06 -5.15 -15.08
N THR A 104 6.64 -5.22 -13.82
CA THR A 104 7.48 -5.66 -12.70
C THR A 104 6.75 -6.70 -11.86
N GLN A 105 7.52 -7.46 -11.06
CA GLN A 105 6.94 -8.43 -10.11
C GLN A 105 5.99 -7.75 -9.10
N ALA A 106 6.26 -6.49 -8.73
CA ALA A 106 5.39 -5.73 -7.84
C ALA A 106 4.03 -5.41 -8.49
N TRP A 107 4.02 -5.02 -9.77
CA TRP A 107 2.78 -4.85 -10.54
C TRP A 107 2.05 -6.18 -10.77
N ALA A 108 2.78 -7.29 -10.95
CA ALA A 108 2.19 -8.62 -11.04
C ALA A 108 1.53 -9.04 -9.70
N ALA A 109 2.13 -8.69 -8.56
CA ALA A 109 1.53 -8.92 -7.25
C ALA A 109 0.25 -8.10 -7.05
N TYR A 110 0.23 -6.84 -7.50
CA TYR A 110 -0.98 -6.02 -7.55
C TYR A 110 -2.08 -6.67 -8.42
N ALA A 111 -1.74 -7.12 -9.63
CA ALA A 111 -2.69 -7.78 -10.52
C ALA A 111 -3.27 -9.06 -9.90
N ARG A 112 -2.44 -9.88 -9.24
CA ARG A 112 -2.90 -11.06 -8.49
C ARG A 112 -3.84 -10.68 -7.35
N ALA A 113 -3.52 -9.66 -6.56
CA ALA A 113 -4.39 -9.18 -5.49
C ALA A 113 -5.78 -8.76 -6.00
N CYS A 114 -5.85 -8.16 -7.19
CA CYS A 114 -7.11 -7.87 -7.86
C CYS A 114 -7.85 -9.15 -8.31
N ALA A 115 -7.14 -10.10 -8.95
CA ALA A 115 -7.71 -11.35 -9.47
C ALA A 115 -8.25 -12.26 -8.35
N GLU A 116 -7.58 -12.29 -7.20
CA GLU A 116 -7.98 -13.03 -6.00
C GLU A 116 -9.16 -12.37 -5.27
N GLY A 117 -9.61 -11.19 -5.72
CA GLY A 117 -10.74 -10.50 -5.10
C GLY A 117 -10.41 -9.90 -3.73
N LEU A 118 -9.13 -9.66 -3.41
CA LEU A 118 -8.73 -9.11 -2.10
C LEU A 118 -9.39 -7.75 -1.84
N PRO A 119 -9.54 -7.30 -0.58
CA PRO A 119 -10.14 -5.99 -0.29
C PRO A 119 -9.41 -4.83 -0.97
N TRP A 120 -10.14 -3.76 -1.27
CA TRP A 120 -9.62 -2.58 -1.99
C TRP A 120 -8.36 -2.00 -1.35
N GLU A 121 -8.29 -2.01 -0.02
CA GLU A 121 -7.15 -1.50 0.75
C GLU A 121 -5.86 -2.28 0.44
N VAL A 122 -5.94 -3.61 0.27
CA VAL A 122 -4.77 -4.44 -0.07
C VAL A 122 -4.32 -4.16 -1.49
N ARG A 123 -5.27 -4.04 -2.42
CA ARG A 123 -4.98 -3.67 -3.82
C ARG A 123 -4.31 -2.30 -3.88
N ASP A 124 -4.84 -1.34 -3.12
CA ASP A 124 -4.28 0.00 -3.02
C ASP A 124 -2.86 -0.02 -2.44
N GLU A 125 -2.58 -0.84 -1.42
CA GLU A 125 -1.23 -0.99 -0.85
C GLU A 125 -0.24 -1.64 -1.83
N CYS A 126 -0.65 -2.71 -2.52
CA CYS A 126 0.18 -3.34 -3.56
C CYS A 126 0.46 -2.36 -4.72
N TRP A 127 -0.53 -1.53 -5.07
CA TRP A 127 -0.35 -0.46 -6.06
C TRP A 127 0.67 0.57 -5.57
N ILE A 128 0.57 1.03 -4.32
CA ILE A 128 1.48 2.02 -3.73
C ILE A 128 2.90 1.46 -3.70
N ASP A 129 3.09 0.23 -3.23
CA ASP A 129 4.41 -0.42 -3.19
C ASP A 129 5.04 -0.51 -4.58
N ALA A 130 4.29 -1.02 -5.58
CA ALA A 130 4.77 -1.12 -6.94
C ALA A 130 5.16 0.25 -7.53
N HIS A 131 4.29 1.24 -7.37
CA HIS A 131 4.54 2.59 -7.87
C HIS A 131 5.71 3.29 -7.15
N MET A 132 5.87 3.10 -5.84
CA MET A 132 6.98 3.69 -5.09
C MET A 132 8.32 3.08 -5.46
N ARG A 133 8.37 1.76 -5.70
CA ARG A 133 9.59 1.08 -6.20
C ARG A 133 9.98 1.59 -7.58
N ASP A 134 9.01 1.79 -8.47
CA ASP A 134 9.28 2.35 -9.80
C ASP A 134 9.84 3.77 -9.73
N VAL A 135 9.28 4.60 -8.86
CA VAL A 135 9.78 5.97 -8.64
C VAL A 135 11.19 5.96 -8.04
N ALA A 136 11.46 5.08 -7.07
CA ALA A 136 12.81 4.92 -6.51
C ALA A 136 13.80 4.45 -7.58
N GLY A 137 13.45 3.42 -8.36
CA GLY A 137 14.29 2.90 -9.43
C GLY A 137 14.57 3.93 -10.53
N ALA A 138 13.57 4.75 -10.90
CA ALA A 138 13.75 5.83 -11.87
C ALA A 138 14.72 6.92 -11.36
N ARG A 139 14.72 7.20 -10.06
CA ARG A 139 15.66 8.12 -9.41
C ARG A 139 17.07 7.56 -9.35
N GLU A 140 17.21 6.31 -8.94
CA GLU A 140 18.49 5.60 -8.89
C GLU A 140 19.13 5.51 -10.28
N ALA A 141 18.30 5.32 -11.33
CA ALA A 141 18.74 5.38 -12.72
C ALA A 141 19.06 6.81 -13.23
N GLY A 142 18.88 7.84 -12.41
CA GLY A 142 19.20 9.24 -12.75
C GLY A 142 18.20 9.91 -13.69
N LEU A 143 17.03 9.32 -13.97
CA LEU A 143 16.08 9.85 -14.95
C LEU A 143 15.48 11.19 -14.52
N GLU A 144 15.14 11.34 -13.25
CA GLU A 144 14.66 12.61 -12.69
C GLU A 144 15.73 13.70 -12.77
N ALA A 145 16.99 13.36 -12.43
CA ALA A 145 18.11 14.29 -12.48
C ALA A 145 18.44 14.72 -13.93
N ALA A 146 18.35 13.80 -14.89
CA ALA A 146 18.56 14.08 -16.30
C ALA A 146 17.51 15.08 -16.82
N PHE A 147 16.23 14.86 -16.50
CA PHE A 147 15.17 15.80 -16.86
C PHE A 147 15.35 17.17 -16.19
N LEU A 148 15.64 17.22 -14.89
CA LEU A 148 15.84 18.50 -14.20
C LEU A 148 17.05 19.27 -14.71
N THR A 149 18.08 18.57 -15.19
CA THR A 149 19.25 19.19 -15.83
C THR A 149 18.86 19.83 -17.16
N GLU A 150 18.12 19.10 -18.00
CA GLU A 150 17.61 19.61 -19.27
C GLU A 150 16.67 20.80 -19.04
N ALA A 151 15.72 20.69 -18.09
CA ALA A 151 14.75 21.73 -17.80
C ALA A 151 15.38 23.06 -17.35
N ARG A 152 16.56 23.04 -16.72
CA ARG A 152 17.30 24.26 -16.36
C ARG A 152 17.80 25.02 -17.58
N ALA A 153 18.15 24.33 -18.66
CA ALA A 153 18.55 24.97 -19.91
C ALA A 153 17.38 25.71 -20.58
N HIS A 154 16.14 25.33 -20.24
CA HIS A 154 14.89 25.87 -20.80
C HIS A 154 14.05 26.62 -19.75
N ALA A 155 14.67 27.17 -18.69
CA ALA A 155 13.96 27.72 -17.53
C ALA A 155 12.98 28.86 -17.87
N GLU A 156 13.28 29.65 -18.90
CA GLU A 156 12.46 30.78 -19.34
C GLU A 156 11.20 30.34 -20.11
N GLU A 157 11.22 29.14 -20.68
CA GLU A 157 10.14 28.64 -21.51
C GLU A 157 8.92 28.26 -20.67
N PRO A 158 7.72 28.83 -20.97
CA PRO A 158 6.52 28.58 -20.18
C PRO A 158 6.15 27.09 -20.08
N LEU A 159 6.32 26.32 -21.17
CA LEU A 159 5.97 24.90 -21.21
C LEU A 159 6.87 24.07 -20.29
N TRP A 160 8.18 24.32 -20.29
CA TRP A 160 9.12 23.62 -19.42
C TRP A 160 8.86 23.88 -17.93
N ARG A 161 8.46 25.10 -17.56
CA ARG A 161 7.99 25.41 -16.21
C ARG A 161 6.78 24.57 -15.82
N LEU A 162 5.85 24.32 -16.74
CA LEU A 162 4.70 23.45 -16.50
C LEU A 162 5.11 21.98 -16.32
N LEU A 163 6.08 21.48 -17.10
CA LEU A 163 6.61 20.11 -16.94
C LEU A 163 7.28 19.94 -15.57
N VAL A 164 8.11 20.90 -15.14
CA VAL A 164 8.74 20.88 -13.80
C VAL A 164 7.66 20.90 -12.71
N GLN A 165 6.65 21.76 -12.83
CA GLN A 165 5.55 21.81 -11.86
C GLN A 165 4.74 20.50 -11.82
N HIS A 166 4.48 19.88 -12.97
CA HIS A 166 3.84 18.56 -13.03
C HIS A 166 4.68 17.52 -12.30
N LEU A 167 5.98 17.48 -12.58
CA LEU A 167 6.92 16.58 -11.92
C LEU A 167 6.92 16.81 -10.41
N GLU A 168 6.99 18.06 -9.96
CA GLU A 168 6.95 18.41 -8.54
C GLU A 168 5.66 17.98 -7.85
N MET A 169 4.52 18.09 -8.54
CA MET A 169 3.21 17.69 -8.01
C MET A 169 3.00 16.17 -7.97
N THR A 170 3.56 15.43 -8.92
CA THR A 170 3.32 13.98 -9.07
C THR A 170 4.41 13.12 -8.43
N LEU A 171 5.67 13.57 -8.49
CA LEU A 171 6.86 12.88 -8.00
C LEU A 171 7.65 13.69 -6.94
N GLY A 172 7.71 15.03 -7.04
CA GLY A 172 8.53 15.90 -6.17
C GLY A 172 7.93 16.25 -4.80
N ALA A 173 6.66 15.93 -4.52
CA ALA A 173 6.11 16.00 -3.17
C ALA A 173 6.69 14.91 -2.22
N ARG A 174 7.48 13.97 -2.78
CA ARG A 174 8.07 12.83 -2.08
C ARG A 174 9.48 13.07 -1.55
N LEU A 175 9.98 14.31 -1.63
CA LEU A 175 11.28 14.75 -1.07
C LEU A 175 11.34 14.67 0.46
N PHE A 176 10.18 14.55 1.13
CA PHE A 176 10.11 14.35 2.58
C PHE A 176 9.78 12.91 2.98
N ASP A 177 9.48 12.04 2.00
CA ASP A 177 9.23 10.65 2.30
C ASP A 177 10.52 9.99 2.80
N GLN A 178 11.73 10.30 2.31
CA GLN A 178 12.94 9.62 2.78
C GLN A 178 13.26 9.79 4.28
N PRO A 179 13.30 11.01 4.87
CA PRO A 179 13.49 11.18 6.30
C PRO A 179 12.32 10.64 7.14
N ALA A 180 11.09 10.69 6.61
CA ALA A 180 9.90 10.16 7.27
C ALA A 180 9.76 8.62 7.13
N LEU A 181 10.27 8.02 6.05
CA LEU A 181 10.46 6.58 5.80
C LEU A 181 11.61 6.05 6.65
N ALA A 182 12.59 6.90 7.00
CA ALA A 182 13.65 6.61 7.95
C ALA A 182 13.21 6.82 9.43
N GLY A 183 11.98 7.28 9.68
CA GLY A 183 11.43 7.45 11.03
C GLY A 183 11.95 8.67 11.82
N ALA A 184 12.55 9.66 11.15
CA ALA A 184 13.21 10.80 11.80
C ALA A 184 12.26 11.96 12.19
N VAL A 185 11.03 12.00 11.69
CA VAL A 185 10.05 13.09 11.94
C VAL A 185 8.64 12.51 12.13
N PRO A 186 7.83 13.02 13.07
CA PRO A 186 6.42 12.62 13.22
C PRO A 186 5.62 12.83 11.92
N GLY A 187 4.90 11.81 11.47
CA GLY A 187 4.21 11.78 10.18
C GLY A 187 3.14 12.85 10.01
N GLU A 188 2.50 13.30 11.09
CA GLU A 188 1.55 14.42 11.07
C GLU A 188 2.22 15.73 10.65
N THR A 189 3.47 15.93 11.05
CA THR A 189 4.30 17.09 10.66
C THR A 189 4.75 16.97 9.21
N ALA A 190 5.16 15.78 8.75
CA ALA A 190 5.54 15.54 7.35
C ALA A 190 4.34 15.66 6.39
N ILE A 191 3.16 15.18 6.78
CA ILE A 191 1.91 15.29 6.02
C ILE A 191 1.38 16.72 6.04
N ALA A 192 1.35 17.39 7.20
CA ALA A 192 0.92 18.79 7.29
C ALA A 192 1.86 19.70 6.49
N HIS A 193 3.16 19.43 6.50
CA HIS A 193 4.15 20.17 5.71
C HIS A 193 4.05 19.82 4.22
N GLY A 194 3.89 18.55 3.85
CA GLY A 194 3.67 18.11 2.47
C GLY A 194 2.37 18.63 1.86
N MET A 195 1.28 18.67 2.64
CA MET A 195 0.02 19.29 2.26
C MET A 195 0.12 20.82 2.22
N ALA A 196 0.82 21.46 3.15
CA ALA A 196 1.05 22.91 3.13
C ALA A 196 1.95 23.34 1.97
N LEU A 197 2.95 22.53 1.59
CA LEU A 197 3.78 22.72 0.42
C LEU A 197 3.02 22.44 -0.87
N ALA A 198 2.23 21.35 -0.94
CA ALA A 198 1.38 21.07 -2.10
C ALA A 198 0.32 22.16 -2.30
N LEU A 199 -0.33 22.63 -1.22
CA LEU A 199 -1.27 23.73 -1.23
C LEU A 199 -0.58 25.06 -1.57
N GLY A 200 0.60 25.34 -1.00
CA GLY A 200 1.40 26.52 -1.31
C GLY A 200 1.89 26.55 -2.76
N ARG A 201 2.27 25.40 -3.33
CA ARG A 201 2.65 25.23 -4.74
C ARG A 201 1.44 25.35 -5.68
N LEU A 202 0.28 24.78 -5.28
CA LEU A 202 -0.99 24.94 -5.98
C LEU A 202 -1.42 26.42 -6.05
N LEU A 203 -1.28 27.16 -4.95
CA LEU A 203 -1.67 28.56 -4.83
C LEU A 203 -0.71 29.53 -5.55
N ARG A 204 0.59 29.23 -5.63
CA ARG A 204 1.58 30.13 -6.26
C ARG A 204 1.81 29.88 -7.75
N ALA A 205 1.76 28.62 -8.20
CA ALA A 205 2.15 28.24 -9.58
C ALA A 205 1.18 27.25 -10.25
N GLY A 206 0.47 26.44 -9.46
CA GLY A 206 -0.45 25.41 -9.95
C GLY A 206 -1.61 25.94 -10.78
N TRP A 207 -1.98 27.22 -10.67
CA TRP A 207 -3.03 27.80 -11.50
C TRP A 207 -2.71 27.77 -13.00
N SER A 208 -1.45 28.02 -13.37
CA SER A 208 -1.04 28.00 -14.78
C SER A 208 -1.11 26.59 -15.36
N LEU A 209 -0.71 25.59 -14.58
CA LEU A 209 -0.80 24.17 -14.90
C LEU A 209 -2.25 23.69 -15.00
N LEU A 210 -3.10 24.05 -14.03
CA LEU A 210 -4.53 23.73 -14.06
C LEU A 210 -5.23 24.35 -15.27
N ARG A 211 -4.93 25.62 -15.59
CA ARG A 211 -5.46 26.30 -16.77
C ARG A 211 -5.01 25.60 -18.05
N HIS A 212 -3.75 25.19 -18.11
CA HIS A 212 -3.22 24.43 -19.25
C HIS A 212 -3.95 23.10 -19.43
N TYR A 213 -4.15 22.32 -18.37
CA TYR A 213 -4.92 21.07 -18.45
C TYR A 213 -6.39 21.29 -18.78
N ALA A 214 -7.03 22.32 -18.22
CA ALA A 214 -8.41 22.64 -18.53
C ALA A 214 -8.58 22.98 -20.01
N TRP A 215 -7.68 23.81 -20.57
CA TRP A 215 -7.69 24.15 -21.99
C TRP A 215 -7.39 22.93 -22.87
N ALA A 216 -6.38 22.13 -22.53
CA ALA A 216 -6.04 20.92 -23.27
C ALA A 216 -7.17 19.87 -23.25
N THR A 217 -7.87 19.76 -22.12
CA THR A 217 -9.05 18.90 -21.97
C THR A 217 -10.22 19.41 -22.81
N ALA A 218 -10.52 20.71 -22.76
CA ALA A 218 -11.56 21.33 -23.58
C ALA A 218 -11.29 21.14 -25.07
N ARG A 219 -10.04 21.39 -25.51
CA ARG A 219 -9.58 21.13 -26.87
C ARG A 219 -9.80 19.66 -27.25
N GLY A 220 -9.37 18.72 -26.40
CA GLY A 220 -9.54 17.28 -26.65
C GLY A 220 -11.00 16.84 -26.77
N LEU A 221 -11.92 17.43 -25.98
CA LEU A 221 -13.35 17.14 -26.07
C LEU A 221 -13.97 17.64 -27.38
N LEU A 222 -13.48 18.78 -27.88
CA LEU A 222 -13.92 19.42 -29.12
C LEU A 222 -13.25 18.81 -30.36
N SER A 223 -12.16 18.07 -30.19
CA SER A 223 -11.50 17.38 -31.30
C SER A 223 -12.47 16.40 -31.99
N PRO A 224 -12.49 16.39 -33.33
CA PRO A 224 -13.28 15.41 -34.07
C PRO A 224 -12.85 13.98 -33.70
N ARG A 225 -13.76 13.01 -33.88
CA ARG A 225 -13.40 11.59 -33.75
C ARG A 225 -12.43 11.26 -34.87
N GLY A 226 -11.13 11.40 -34.60
CA GLY A 226 -10.07 11.14 -35.56
C GLY A 226 -10.04 9.68 -36.01
N ALA A 227 -9.26 9.40 -37.06
CA ALA A 227 -9.00 8.05 -37.54
C ALA A 227 -8.53 7.17 -36.37
N ARG A 228 -9.23 6.05 -36.17
CA ARG A 228 -8.90 5.08 -35.12
C ARG A 228 -7.64 4.34 -35.54
N HIS A 229 -6.50 4.81 -35.07
CA HIS A 229 -5.28 4.02 -35.07
C HIS A 229 -5.45 2.91 -34.03
N ALA A 230 -5.34 1.66 -34.46
CA ALA A 230 -5.50 0.52 -33.56
C ALA A 230 -4.50 0.62 -32.40
N GLY A 231 -4.98 0.56 -31.16
CA GLY A 231 -4.14 0.62 -29.96
C GLY A 231 -3.82 2.03 -29.42
N LEU A 232 -4.25 3.11 -30.09
CA LEU A 232 -4.04 4.48 -29.61
C LEU A 232 -5.32 5.12 -29.10
N LEU A 233 -5.20 5.83 -27.97
CA LEU A 233 -6.27 6.69 -27.49
C LEU A 233 -6.25 8.02 -28.26
N GLY A 234 -7.39 8.36 -28.87
CA GLY A 234 -7.61 9.69 -29.43
C GLY A 234 -7.84 10.73 -28.32
N ASP A 235 -7.58 12.01 -28.61
CA ASP A 235 -7.64 13.09 -27.61
C ASP A 235 -8.99 13.16 -26.86
N ARG A 236 -10.10 12.93 -27.56
CA ARG A 236 -11.43 12.89 -26.95
C ARG A 236 -11.57 11.77 -25.93
N GLN A 237 -11.00 10.60 -26.19
CA GLN A 237 -11.01 9.48 -25.24
C GLN A 237 -10.14 9.80 -24.02
N VAL A 238 -8.94 10.35 -24.24
CA VAL A 238 -8.04 10.78 -23.17
C VAL A 238 -8.72 11.82 -22.26
N ALA A 239 -9.43 12.78 -22.83
CA ALA A 239 -10.20 13.77 -22.07
C ALA A 239 -11.30 13.13 -21.20
N TRP A 240 -11.99 12.12 -21.70
CA TRP A 240 -12.98 11.37 -20.90
C TRP A 240 -12.35 10.54 -19.78
N VAL A 241 -11.19 9.91 -20.03
CA VAL A 241 -10.44 9.19 -19.00
C VAL A 241 -9.99 10.16 -17.90
N LEU A 242 -9.50 11.36 -18.29
CA LEU A 242 -9.13 12.42 -17.35
C LEU A 242 -10.32 12.84 -16.48
N LEU A 243 -11.45 13.19 -17.09
CA LEU A 243 -12.64 13.68 -16.37
C LEU A 243 -13.23 12.63 -15.43
N SER A 244 -13.40 11.39 -15.90
CA SER A 244 -13.92 10.29 -15.07
C SER A 244 -12.99 9.97 -13.90
N SER A 245 -11.68 10.04 -14.12
CA SER A 245 -10.68 9.85 -13.06
C SER A 245 -10.65 11.02 -12.08
N PHE A 246 -10.81 12.26 -12.54
CA PHE A 246 -10.89 13.45 -11.69
C PHE A 246 -12.08 13.38 -10.73
N LEU A 247 -13.27 13.07 -11.24
CA LEU A 247 -14.49 12.95 -10.45
C LEU A 247 -14.44 11.82 -9.39
N THR A 248 -13.54 10.86 -9.56
CA THR A 248 -13.43 9.69 -8.67
C THR A 248 -12.14 9.68 -7.84
N ALA A 249 -11.19 10.57 -8.12
CA ALA A 249 -9.88 10.63 -7.44
C ALA A 249 -9.99 10.97 -5.94
N TRP A 250 -11.04 11.65 -5.50
CA TRP A 250 -11.27 11.94 -4.08
C TRP A 250 -11.38 10.67 -3.21
N THR A 251 -11.77 9.54 -3.82
CA THR A 251 -11.82 8.24 -3.13
C THR A 251 -10.42 7.73 -2.73
N ALA A 252 -9.35 8.19 -3.39
CA ALA A 252 -7.97 7.83 -3.08
C ALA A 252 -7.36 8.63 -1.91
N ALA A 253 -7.97 9.76 -1.53
CA ALA A 253 -7.41 10.63 -0.48
C ALA A 253 -7.36 9.95 0.90
N ARG A 254 -8.38 9.18 1.26
CA ARG A 254 -8.41 8.42 2.53
C ARG A 254 -7.42 7.26 2.52
N VAL A 255 -7.19 6.65 1.36
CA VAL A 255 -6.28 5.53 1.14
C VAL A 255 -4.83 5.98 1.26
N TYR A 256 -4.47 7.07 0.61
CA TYR A 256 -3.14 7.67 0.72
C TYR A 256 -2.80 7.98 2.18
N ARG A 257 -3.73 8.59 2.94
CA ARG A 257 -3.55 8.85 4.38
C ARG A 257 -3.36 7.58 5.23
N ARG A 258 -3.87 6.43 4.78
CA ARG A 258 -3.66 5.14 5.45
C ARG A 258 -2.32 4.52 5.04
N GLY A 259 -2.01 4.46 3.75
CA GLY A 259 -0.74 3.93 3.24
C GLY A 259 0.47 4.70 3.76
N VAL A 260 0.39 6.03 3.80
CA VAL A 260 1.42 6.89 4.39
C VAL A 260 1.54 6.68 5.90
N ARG A 261 0.41 6.55 6.63
CA ARG A 261 0.44 6.13 8.04
C ARG A 261 1.11 4.78 8.24
N MET A 262 0.97 3.84 7.30
CA MET A 262 1.62 2.53 7.37
C MET A 262 3.13 2.58 7.11
N LEU A 263 3.57 3.46 6.22
CA LEU A 263 4.99 3.67 5.89
C LEU A 263 5.78 4.35 7.02
N HIS A 264 5.12 5.06 7.93
CA HIS A 264 5.74 5.81 9.04
C HIS A 264 5.68 5.12 10.41
N ARG A 265 5.30 3.83 10.47
CA ARG A 265 5.09 3.09 11.74
C ARG A 265 6.35 2.45 12.34
N GLY A 266 7.50 2.64 11.70
CA GLY A 266 8.79 2.07 12.07
C GLY A 266 9.41 1.27 10.93
N GLN A 267 10.60 0.73 11.16
CA GLN A 267 11.23 -0.14 10.17
C GLN A 267 10.52 -1.48 10.16
N GLN A 268 10.05 -1.91 8.99
CA GLN A 268 9.50 -3.24 8.83
C GLN A 268 10.58 -4.26 9.22
N VAL A 269 10.24 -5.14 10.15
CA VAL A 269 11.18 -6.11 10.69
C VAL A 269 11.55 -7.10 9.58
N ALA A 270 12.83 -7.15 9.19
CA ALA A 270 13.31 -8.12 8.20
C ALA A 270 13.11 -9.55 8.75
N CYS A 271 13.00 -10.56 7.87
CA CYS A 271 12.78 -11.95 8.30
C CYS A 271 13.84 -12.48 9.27
N THR A 272 15.05 -11.92 9.24
CA THR A 272 16.18 -12.26 10.13
C THR A 272 16.18 -11.47 11.44
N ASP A 273 15.52 -10.31 11.46
CA ASP A 273 15.41 -9.49 12.64
C ASP A 273 14.18 -9.95 13.41
N GLY A 274 14.33 -10.23 14.69
CA GLY A 274 13.24 -10.70 15.53
C GLY A 274 13.28 -9.98 16.86
N TRP A 275 12.12 -9.70 17.44
CA TRP A 275 12.05 -9.29 18.83
C TRP A 275 11.68 -10.52 19.65
N PRO A 276 12.56 -11.03 20.53
CA PRO A 276 12.31 -12.26 21.27
C PRO A 276 11.34 -12.01 22.43
N LEU A 277 10.11 -11.59 22.11
CA LEU A 277 8.99 -11.29 23.01
C LEU A 277 8.86 -12.33 24.12
N LEU A 278 8.86 -13.60 23.70
CA LEU A 278 8.69 -14.73 24.60
C LEU A 278 9.89 -14.90 25.53
N ALA A 279 11.13 -14.73 25.05
CA ALA A 279 12.31 -14.81 25.91
C ALA A 279 12.33 -13.67 26.94
N ALA A 280 11.93 -12.46 26.55
CA ALA A 280 11.86 -11.30 27.44
C ALA A 280 10.81 -11.46 28.55
N THR A 281 9.74 -12.23 28.28
CA THR A 281 8.61 -12.41 29.20
C THR A 281 8.71 -13.70 30.01
N LEU A 282 8.99 -14.84 29.37
CA LEU A 282 9.09 -16.17 29.99
C LEU A 282 10.46 -16.44 30.63
N ARG A 283 11.51 -15.72 30.24
CA ARG A 283 12.88 -15.90 30.75
C ARG A 283 13.32 -17.37 30.64
N ALA A 284 13.60 -18.04 31.75
CA ALA A 284 14.08 -19.43 31.78
C ALA A 284 13.07 -20.42 31.18
N ASP A 285 11.77 -20.14 31.28
CA ASP A 285 10.70 -21.03 30.81
C ASP A 285 10.57 -21.01 29.28
N VAL A 286 11.26 -20.12 28.57
CA VAL A 286 11.28 -20.11 27.10
C VAL A 286 11.84 -21.41 26.52
N SER A 287 12.73 -22.08 27.26
CA SER A 287 13.31 -23.37 26.90
C SER A 287 12.27 -24.50 26.79
N GLN A 288 11.09 -24.32 27.39
CA GLN A 288 9.98 -25.27 27.35
C GLN A 288 9.07 -25.07 26.14
N VAL A 289 9.26 -24.00 25.36
CA VAL A 289 8.44 -23.65 24.19
C VAL A 289 9.08 -24.19 22.92
N ASP A 290 8.27 -24.73 22.01
CA ASP A 290 8.75 -25.22 20.71
C ASP A 290 9.37 -24.06 19.90
N PRO A 291 10.58 -24.24 19.33
CA PRO A 291 11.26 -23.20 18.56
C PRO A 291 10.42 -22.60 17.42
N ARG A 292 9.49 -23.35 16.82
CA ARG A 292 8.58 -22.85 15.77
C ARG A 292 7.63 -21.78 16.30
N VAL A 293 7.10 -21.97 17.51
CA VAL A 293 6.26 -20.98 18.19
C VAL A 293 7.09 -19.74 18.56
N VAL A 294 8.32 -19.94 19.03
CA VAL A 294 9.25 -18.83 19.31
C VAL A 294 9.56 -18.02 18.07
N ARG A 295 9.87 -18.68 16.94
CA ARG A 295 10.11 -18.02 15.65
C ARG A 295 8.89 -17.22 15.20
N PHE A 296 7.69 -17.81 15.27
CA PHE A 296 6.46 -17.12 14.92
C PHE A 296 6.28 -15.83 15.73
N TYR A 297 6.35 -15.87 17.07
CA TYR A 297 6.17 -14.66 17.88
C TYR A 297 7.33 -13.66 17.79
N SER A 298 8.49 -14.08 17.28
CA SER A 298 9.62 -13.18 17.03
C SER A 298 9.45 -12.38 15.75
N ASN A 299 8.88 -13.00 14.71
CA ASN A 299 8.51 -12.33 13.46
C ASN A 299 7.25 -12.93 12.80
N PRO A 300 6.05 -12.55 13.30
CA PRO A 300 4.78 -13.02 12.74
C PRO A 300 4.58 -12.64 11.27
N GLY A 301 5.22 -11.55 10.81
CA GLY A 301 5.10 -11.07 9.44
C GLY A 301 5.76 -11.96 8.38
N ALA A 302 6.56 -12.94 8.79
CA ALA A 302 7.17 -13.94 7.91
C ALA A 302 6.23 -15.11 7.55
N TYR A 303 5.02 -15.15 8.10
CA TYR A 303 4.10 -16.27 7.95
C TYR A 303 2.88 -15.90 7.09
N ALA A 304 2.47 -16.80 6.21
CA ALA A 304 1.16 -16.74 5.57
C ALA A 304 0.11 -17.27 6.56
N VAL A 305 -0.98 -16.51 6.77
CA VAL A 305 -1.95 -16.82 7.81
C VAL A 305 -3.36 -16.96 7.23
N ARG A 306 -4.06 -18.01 7.64
CA ARG A 306 -5.50 -18.16 7.43
C ARG A 306 -6.21 -18.12 8.77
N ALA A 307 -7.35 -17.43 8.82
CA ALA A 307 -8.13 -17.27 10.03
C ALA A 307 -9.56 -17.80 9.85
N SER A 308 -10.19 -18.22 10.95
CA SER A 308 -11.63 -18.55 10.99
C SER A 308 -12.20 -18.17 12.34
N VAL A 309 -13.46 -17.71 12.38
CA VAL A 309 -14.15 -17.33 13.61
C VAL A 309 -15.44 -18.11 13.76
N ASP A 310 -15.64 -18.67 14.95
CA ASP A 310 -16.85 -19.35 15.37
C ASP A 310 -17.33 -18.73 16.70
N LEU A 311 -18.53 -18.13 16.70
CA LEU A 311 -19.13 -17.54 17.90
C LEU A 311 -20.31 -18.39 18.37
N ARG A 312 -20.24 -18.85 19.62
CA ARG A 312 -21.25 -19.76 20.20
C ARG A 312 -22.39 -18.97 20.84
N GLY A 313 -23.55 -19.06 20.20
CA GLY A 313 -24.81 -18.55 20.73
C GLY A 313 -25.06 -17.06 20.45
N TRP A 314 -26.30 -16.63 20.67
CA TRP A 314 -26.75 -15.28 20.31
C TRP A 314 -26.07 -14.18 21.14
N GLY A 315 -25.82 -14.42 22.44
CA GLY A 315 -25.16 -13.44 23.31
C GLY A 315 -23.72 -13.11 22.88
N ALA A 316 -22.94 -14.11 22.47
CA ALA A 316 -21.58 -13.89 21.97
C ALA A 316 -21.57 -13.10 20.65
N ARG A 317 -22.53 -13.39 19.75
CA ARG A 317 -22.73 -12.64 18.50
C ARG A 317 -23.13 -11.18 18.75
N LEU A 318 -24.03 -10.94 19.70
CA LEU A 318 -24.44 -9.59 20.09
C LEU A 318 -23.27 -8.79 20.70
N LEU A 319 -22.49 -9.40 21.59
CA LEU A 319 -21.30 -8.77 22.19
C LEU A 319 -20.26 -8.43 21.12
N ALA A 320 -19.98 -9.35 20.20
CA ALA A 320 -19.08 -9.08 19.08
C ALA A 320 -19.58 -7.93 18.20
N TRP A 321 -20.89 -7.89 17.92
CA TRP A 321 -21.52 -6.81 17.16
C TRP A 321 -21.38 -5.45 17.86
N ILE A 322 -21.63 -5.39 19.17
CA ILE A 322 -21.48 -4.17 19.99
C ILE A 322 -20.00 -3.73 19.98
N ALA A 323 -19.07 -4.65 20.21
CA ALA A 323 -17.64 -4.35 20.21
C ALA A 323 -17.17 -3.77 18.86
N ILE A 324 -17.61 -4.36 17.74
CA ILE A 324 -17.31 -3.85 16.39
C ILE A 324 -17.85 -2.42 16.21
N ARG A 325 -19.06 -2.14 16.68
CA ARG A 325 -19.70 -0.83 16.53
C ARG A 325 -19.07 0.24 17.41
N LEU A 326 -18.67 -0.11 18.64
CA LEU A 326 -18.11 0.83 19.61
C LEU A 326 -16.61 1.08 19.40
N LEU A 327 -15.85 0.02 19.09
CA LEU A 327 -14.39 0.08 19.00
C LEU A 327 -13.89 0.18 17.55
N GLY A 328 -14.77 -0.01 16.56
CA GLY A 328 -14.39 -0.11 15.15
C GLY A 328 -13.56 -1.36 14.83
N GLN A 329 -13.33 -2.22 15.82
CA GLN A 329 -12.46 -3.39 15.77
C GLN A 329 -13.22 -4.61 16.28
N GLY A 330 -13.09 -5.74 15.58
CA GLY A 330 -13.76 -6.99 15.91
C GLY A 330 -14.07 -7.83 14.68
N VAL A 331 -14.43 -9.08 14.91
CA VAL A 331 -14.78 -10.04 13.85
C VAL A 331 -16.19 -10.53 14.11
N PHE A 332 -17.00 -10.61 13.05
CA PHE A 332 -18.32 -11.22 13.12
C PHE A 332 -18.21 -12.72 12.80
N ASP A 333 -19.22 -13.49 13.18
CA ASP A 333 -19.30 -14.91 12.83
C ASP A 333 -19.41 -15.06 11.30
N CYS A 334 -18.38 -15.62 10.67
CA CYS A 334 -18.36 -15.91 9.24
C CYS A 334 -18.71 -17.38 8.94
N GLY A 335 -19.17 -18.13 9.95
CA GLY A 335 -19.35 -19.57 9.89
C GLY A 335 -18.03 -20.33 9.69
N ALA A 336 -18.11 -21.55 9.14
CA ALA A 336 -16.95 -22.44 8.94
C ALA A 336 -15.97 -21.99 7.83
N ARG A 337 -16.09 -20.76 7.31
CA ARG A 337 -15.25 -20.27 6.21
C ARG A 337 -13.94 -19.71 6.75
N THR A 338 -12.83 -20.27 6.29
CA THR A 338 -11.52 -19.66 6.49
C THR A 338 -11.37 -18.45 5.57
N PHE A 339 -10.85 -17.35 6.11
CA PHE A 339 -10.53 -16.15 5.36
C PHE A 339 -9.04 -15.81 5.50
N PRO A 340 -8.43 -15.11 4.52
CA PRO A 340 -7.03 -14.71 4.62
C PRO A 340 -6.81 -13.79 5.84
N ALA A 341 -5.64 -13.89 6.44
CA ALA A 341 -5.18 -12.99 7.49
C ALA A 341 -3.70 -12.65 7.25
N ARG A 342 -3.29 -11.49 7.75
CA ARG A 342 -1.89 -11.06 7.67
C ARG A 342 -1.47 -10.45 8.99
N PHE A 343 -0.27 -10.79 9.43
CA PHE A 343 0.39 -10.09 10.52
C PHE A 343 1.49 -9.22 9.93
N ARG A 344 1.67 -8.04 10.51
CA ARG A 344 2.79 -7.15 10.19
C ARG A 344 3.41 -6.67 11.47
N THR A 345 4.74 -6.62 11.47
CA THR A 345 5.53 -6.20 12.61
C THR A 345 6.51 -5.12 12.21
N PHE A 346 6.58 -4.08 13.04
CA PHE A 346 7.49 -2.97 12.88
C PHE A 346 8.24 -2.76 14.19
N ARG A 347 9.55 -2.52 14.08
CA ARG A 347 10.36 -2.17 15.24
C ARG A 347 10.35 -0.66 15.42
N ARG A 348 10.15 -0.23 16.66
CA ARG A 348 10.25 1.19 17.04
C ARG A 348 11.59 1.50 17.70
N ALA A 349 11.94 2.79 17.69
CA ALA A 349 13.18 3.29 18.27
C ALA A 349 13.25 3.10 19.80
N ASP A 350 12.10 3.09 20.48
CA ASP A 350 11.97 2.85 21.93
C ASP A 350 12.09 1.36 22.31
N GLY A 351 12.32 0.47 21.33
CA GLY A 351 12.44 -0.96 21.54
C GLY A 351 11.09 -1.71 21.62
N SER A 352 9.96 -1.02 21.51
CA SER A 352 8.65 -1.65 21.37
C SER A 352 8.46 -2.26 19.97
N MET A 353 7.58 -3.26 19.88
CA MET A 353 7.16 -3.84 18.61
C MET A 353 5.74 -3.42 18.30
N HIS A 354 5.57 -2.71 17.19
CA HIS A 354 4.26 -2.44 16.64
C HIS A 354 3.76 -3.67 15.88
N PHE A 355 2.59 -4.16 16.24
CA PHE A 355 1.97 -5.35 15.67
C PHE A 355 0.61 -4.98 15.07
N ILE A 356 0.48 -5.26 13.78
CA ILE A 356 -0.77 -5.08 13.06
C ILE A 356 -1.28 -6.45 12.68
N ARG A 357 -2.52 -6.73 13.07
CA ARG A 357 -3.27 -7.88 12.61
C ARG A 357 -4.37 -7.45 11.65
N GLU A 358 -4.30 -7.95 10.44
CA GLU A 358 -5.23 -7.70 9.36
C GLU A 358 -6.04 -8.97 9.09
N LEU A 359 -7.37 -8.86 9.17
CA LEU A 359 -8.30 -9.94 8.89
C LEU A 359 -9.18 -9.53 7.71
N TYR A 360 -9.21 -10.36 6.67
CA TYR A 360 -9.93 -10.08 5.43
C TYR A 360 -11.25 -10.87 5.40
N CYS A 361 -12.21 -10.49 6.22
CA CYS A 361 -13.50 -11.19 6.34
C CYS A 361 -14.65 -10.41 5.67
N ASP A 362 -15.53 -11.14 4.96
CA ASP A 362 -16.75 -10.61 4.33
C ASP A 362 -16.54 -9.39 3.42
N GLY A 363 -15.44 -9.38 2.66
CA GLY A 363 -15.08 -8.27 1.76
C GLY A 363 -14.63 -6.99 2.47
N LEU A 364 -14.42 -7.05 3.79
CA LEU A 364 -13.96 -5.94 4.61
C LEU A 364 -12.60 -6.25 5.26
N LEU A 365 -11.76 -5.23 5.36
CA LEU A 365 -10.51 -5.31 6.10
C LEU A 365 -10.73 -4.86 7.55
N ARG A 366 -10.52 -5.78 8.49
CA ARG A 366 -10.47 -5.50 9.92
C ARG A 366 -9.02 -5.41 10.38
N VAL A 367 -8.65 -4.29 10.97
CA VAL A 367 -7.29 -4.01 11.43
C VAL A 367 -7.31 -3.91 12.94
N PHE A 368 -6.46 -4.70 13.59
CA PHE A 368 -6.13 -4.58 15.00
C PHE A 368 -4.72 -4.01 15.06
N ASP A 369 -4.59 -2.90 15.75
CA ASP A 369 -3.44 -2.04 15.68
C ASP A 369 -2.92 -1.81 17.10
N SER A 370 -1.88 -2.54 17.48
CA SER A 370 -1.38 -2.53 18.86
C SER A 370 0.14 -2.52 18.93
N ASP A 371 0.67 -2.01 20.03
CA ASP A 371 2.07 -2.07 20.39
C ASP A 371 2.27 -3.09 21.50
N PHE A 372 3.20 -4.01 21.31
CA PHE A 372 3.65 -4.89 22.37
C PHE A 372 4.86 -4.28 23.06
N VAL A 373 4.77 -4.15 24.39
CA VAL A 373 5.79 -3.54 25.24
C VAL A 373 6.05 -4.43 26.44
N VAL A 374 7.32 -4.68 26.76
CA VAL A 374 7.71 -5.37 27.98
C VAL A 374 8.14 -4.34 29.03
N ARG A 375 7.44 -4.29 30.17
CA ARG A 375 7.80 -3.42 31.31
C ARG A 375 8.01 -4.29 32.54
N ASN A 376 9.19 -4.21 33.15
CA ASN A 376 9.57 -4.99 34.33
C ASN A 376 9.35 -6.52 34.13
N GLY A 377 9.58 -7.03 32.91
CA GLY A 377 9.36 -8.43 32.56
C GLY A 377 7.90 -8.85 32.35
N THR A 378 6.95 -7.92 32.45
CA THR A 378 5.53 -8.16 32.13
C THR A 378 5.23 -7.64 30.74
N LEU A 379 4.48 -8.40 29.94
CA LEU A 379 4.08 -8.02 28.60
C LEU A 379 2.78 -7.21 28.62
N TYR A 380 2.72 -6.16 27.82
CA TYR A 380 1.55 -5.32 27.62
C TYR A 380 1.22 -5.23 26.14
N GLU A 381 -0.07 -5.30 25.79
CA GLU A 381 -0.59 -4.91 24.48
C GLU A 381 -1.27 -3.54 24.61
N VAL A 382 -0.77 -2.56 23.85
CA VAL A 382 -1.17 -1.15 23.96
C VAL A 382 -1.80 -0.67 22.66
N PHE A 383 -3.05 -0.25 22.72
CA PHE A 383 -3.81 0.34 21.64
C PHE A 383 -3.79 1.87 21.81
N ILE A 384 -2.78 2.52 21.23
CA ILE A 384 -2.51 3.95 21.46
C ILE A 384 -3.72 4.83 21.09
N GLU A 385 -4.31 4.63 19.91
CA GLU A 385 -5.43 5.47 19.43
C GLU A 385 -6.67 5.34 20.33
N GLN A 386 -6.89 4.15 20.90
CA GLN A 386 -8.01 3.85 21.79
C GLN A 386 -7.69 4.24 23.24
N GLY A 387 -6.43 4.54 23.55
CA GLY A 387 -5.92 4.74 24.90
C GLY A 387 -6.08 3.50 25.77
N LEU A 388 -6.06 2.29 25.18
CA LEU A 388 -6.32 1.05 25.89
C LEU A 388 -5.02 0.26 26.09
N GLU A 389 -4.82 -0.29 27.28
CA GLU A 389 -3.67 -1.09 27.63
C GLU A 389 -4.15 -2.39 28.26
N VAL A 390 -3.61 -3.52 27.80
CA VAL A 390 -3.91 -4.85 28.33
C VAL A 390 -2.64 -5.45 28.90
N GLU A 391 -2.64 -5.71 30.21
CA GLU A 391 -1.60 -6.50 30.87
C GLU A 391 -1.79 -7.98 30.49
N LEU A 392 -0.74 -8.59 29.93
CA LEU A 392 -0.76 -9.95 29.40
C LEU A 392 0.01 -10.90 30.32
N GLU A 393 -0.60 -12.03 30.61
CA GLU A 393 0.04 -13.17 31.22
C GLU A 393 0.47 -14.16 30.15
N VAL A 394 1.76 -14.45 30.12
CA VAL A 394 2.37 -15.38 29.18
C VAL A 394 2.84 -16.60 29.94
N ARG A 395 2.46 -17.80 29.50
CA ARG A 395 2.85 -19.07 30.12
C ARG A 395 3.24 -20.10 29.07
N ALA A 396 4.29 -20.87 29.33
CA ALA A 396 4.56 -22.08 28.57
C ALA A 396 3.47 -23.13 28.86
N LEU A 397 3.08 -23.87 27.83
CA LEU A 397 2.13 -24.97 27.91
C LEU A 397 2.85 -26.29 27.63
N GLU A 398 2.22 -27.39 28.02
CA GLU A 398 2.66 -28.72 27.62
C GLU A 398 2.78 -28.84 26.10
N ARG A 399 3.63 -29.77 25.63
CA ARG A 399 3.90 -30.02 24.19
C ARG A 399 4.50 -28.81 23.45
N GLY A 400 5.19 -27.92 24.17
CA GLY A 400 5.90 -26.79 23.56
C GLY A 400 4.99 -25.63 23.12
N GLY A 401 3.76 -25.56 23.64
CA GLY A 401 2.84 -24.46 23.35
C GLY A 401 3.07 -23.21 24.21
N VAL A 402 2.37 -22.14 23.89
CA VAL A 402 2.33 -20.89 24.67
C VAL A 402 0.89 -20.41 24.83
N SER A 403 0.55 -19.95 26.04
CA SER A 403 -0.66 -19.18 26.32
C SER A 403 -0.32 -17.71 26.54
N ILE A 404 -1.08 -16.82 25.91
CA ILE A 404 -1.08 -15.38 26.14
C ILE A 404 -2.50 -14.97 26.54
N ARG A 405 -2.70 -14.61 27.81
CA ARG A 405 -4.00 -14.26 28.38
C ARG A 405 -4.05 -12.81 28.84
N GLY A 406 -5.10 -12.09 28.46
CA GLY A 406 -5.38 -10.77 29.02
C GLY A 406 -5.81 -10.86 30.49
N ARG A 407 -5.13 -10.12 31.38
CA ARG A 407 -5.44 -10.09 32.82
C ARG A 407 -6.14 -8.82 33.26
N ARG A 408 -5.54 -7.67 32.97
CA ARG A 408 -6.05 -6.36 33.40
C ARG A 408 -6.12 -5.44 32.20
N VAL A 409 -7.26 -4.78 32.06
CA VAL A 409 -7.46 -3.77 31.02
C VAL A 409 -7.45 -2.41 31.68
N ARG A 410 -6.71 -1.47 31.11
CA ARG A 410 -6.73 -0.06 31.50
C ARG A 410 -7.18 0.78 30.32
N TRP A 411 -7.98 1.81 30.58
CA TRP A 411 -8.33 2.83 29.62
C TRP A 411 -7.84 4.18 30.13
N ARG A 412 -6.92 4.79 29.37
CA ARG A 412 -6.23 6.03 29.72
C ARG A 412 -5.61 5.98 31.11
N GLY A 413 -5.02 4.83 31.45
CA GLY A 413 -4.39 4.56 32.75
C GLY A 413 -5.35 4.10 33.86
N LEU A 414 -6.66 4.22 33.67
CA LEU A 414 -7.66 3.80 34.67
C LEU A 414 -8.02 2.32 34.49
N PRO A 415 -8.04 1.50 35.56
CA PRO A 415 -8.43 0.10 35.47
C PRO A 415 -9.91 -0.03 35.08
N LEU A 416 -10.17 -0.86 34.07
CA LEU A 416 -11.53 -1.22 33.64
C LEU A 416 -11.97 -2.54 34.27
N PRO A 417 -13.23 -2.65 34.72
CA PRO A 417 -13.80 -3.94 35.08
C PRO A 417 -13.94 -4.82 33.83
N THR A 418 -13.47 -6.07 33.91
CA THR A 418 -13.52 -7.02 32.79
C THR A 418 -14.90 -7.65 32.58
N PHE A 419 -15.90 -7.30 33.41
CA PHE A 419 -17.28 -7.82 33.38
C PHE A 419 -17.38 -9.36 33.24
N GLY A 420 -16.37 -10.09 33.74
CA GLY A 420 -16.32 -11.55 33.64
C GLY A 420 -16.06 -12.06 32.21
N LEU A 421 -15.41 -11.27 31.35
CA LEU A 421 -14.95 -11.68 30.03
C LEU A 421 -13.42 -11.67 29.98
N GLY A 422 -12.84 -12.71 29.38
CA GLY A 422 -11.41 -12.86 29.19
C GLY A 422 -11.08 -13.30 27.77
N VAL A 423 -9.88 -12.98 27.32
CA VAL A 423 -9.35 -13.44 26.03
C VAL A 423 -8.03 -14.15 26.27
N GLU A 424 -7.90 -15.35 25.70
CA GLU A 424 -6.68 -16.16 25.76
C GLU A 424 -6.32 -16.64 24.35
N PHE A 425 -5.08 -16.39 23.93
CA PHE A 425 -4.52 -16.98 22.71
C PHE A 425 -3.60 -18.13 23.09
N ARG A 426 -3.85 -19.32 22.53
CA ARG A 426 -2.99 -20.49 22.70
C ARG A 426 -2.34 -20.85 21.38
N ALA A 427 -1.02 -20.85 21.33
CA ALA A 427 -0.26 -21.23 20.16
C ALA A 427 0.40 -22.60 20.39
N PHE A 428 0.30 -23.48 19.41
CA PHE A 428 0.96 -24.78 19.40
C PHE A 428 1.66 -25.00 18.06
N PRO A 429 2.79 -25.72 18.05
CA PRO A 429 3.34 -26.21 16.79
C PRO A 429 2.35 -27.18 16.14
N ASP A 430 2.23 -27.13 14.81
CA ASP A 430 1.42 -28.10 14.07
C ASP A 430 2.16 -29.44 13.92
N GLY A 431 1.42 -30.54 13.90
CA GLY A 431 1.94 -31.92 13.90
C GLY A 431 2.45 -32.39 12.54
N ASN A 432 2.14 -31.68 11.45
CA ASN A 432 2.37 -32.13 10.07
C ASN A 432 3.79 -31.86 9.52
N GLY A 433 4.79 -31.66 10.37
CA GLY A 433 6.22 -31.56 9.99
C GLY A 433 6.65 -30.30 9.22
N ALA A 434 5.72 -29.49 8.71
CA ALA A 434 6.01 -28.16 8.16
C ALA A 434 6.25 -27.13 9.29
N GLU A 435 6.90 -26.00 8.96
CA GLU A 435 7.00 -24.81 9.82
C GLU A 435 5.62 -24.13 9.98
N CYS A 436 4.71 -24.82 10.66
CA CYS A 436 3.33 -24.40 10.86
C CYS A 436 3.04 -24.22 12.34
N VAL A 437 2.31 -23.16 12.66
CA VAL A 437 1.84 -22.83 14.00
C VAL A 437 0.34 -22.65 13.96
N SER A 438 -0.35 -23.35 14.87
CA SER A 438 -1.79 -23.21 15.08
C SER A 438 -2.04 -22.32 16.29
N ILE A 439 -2.81 -21.25 16.11
CA ILE A 439 -3.13 -20.31 17.18
C ILE A 439 -4.64 -20.30 17.39
N THR A 440 -5.08 -20.55 18.60
CA THR A 440 -6.49 -20.56 18.99
C THR A 440 -6.73 -19.44 19.99
N GLY A 441 -7.39 -18.37 19.54
CA GLY A 441 -7.98 -17.34 20.38
C GLY A 441 -9.32 -17.81 20.96
N LEU A 442 -9.44 -17.75 22.28
CA LEU A 442 -10.63 -18.13 23.03
C LEU A 442 -11.24 -16.89 23.65
N LEU A 443 -12.51 -16.64 23.35
CA LEU A 443 -13.32 -15.71 24.13
C LEU A 443 -13.93 -16.48 25.29
N LEU A 444 -13.56 -16.12 26.51
CA LEU A 444 -13.91 -16.82 27.73
C LEU A 444 -14.90 -15.99 28.55
N ARG A 445 -15.91 -16.65 29.11
CA ARG A 445 -16.66 -16.13 30.25
C ARG A 445 -15.99 -16.63 31.52
N GLU A 446 -15.42 -15.71 32.28
CA GLU A 446 -14.79 -16.02 33.55
C GLU A 446 -15.86 -16.36 34.60
N ALA A 447 -15.56 -17.37 35.41
CA ALA A 447 -16.39 -17.68 36.56
C ALA A 447 -16.34 -16.51 37.57
N ARG A 448 -17.43 -16.27 38.29
CA ARG A 448 -17.42 -15.31 39.41
C ARG A 448 -16.34 -15.74 40.41
N ALA A 449 -15.61 -14.77 40.96
CA ALA A 449 -14.58 -15.03 41.96
C ALA A 449 -15.14 -15.95 43.07
N GLY A 450 -14.54 -17.13 43.23
CA GLY A 450 -14.97 -18.17 44.20
C GLY A 450 -15.75 -19.36 43.62
N ALA A 451 -16.15 -19.34 42.34
CA ALA A 451 -16.79 -20.49 41.71
C ALA A 451 -15.76 -21.45 41.07
N GLN A 452 -15.86 -22.74 41.37
CA GLN A 452 -15.00 -23.80 40.79
C GLN A 452 -15.36 -24.19 39.35
N THR A 453 -16.36 -23.52 38.75
CA THR A 453 -16.81 -23.82 37.40
C THR A 453 -15.75 -23.40 36.38
N PRO A 454 -15.35 -24.28 35.43
CA PRO A 454 -14.39 -23.89 34.41
C PRO A 454 -14.95 -22.74 33.54
N PRO A 455 -14.07 -21.86 33.02
CA PRO A 455 -14.50 -20.75 32.17
C PRO A 455 -15.22 -21.28 30.93
N GLN A 456 -16.36 -20.68 30.60
CA GLN A 456 -17.17 -21.07 29.45
C GLN A 456 -16.59 -20.45 28.17
N VAL A 457 -16.33 -21.26 27.14
CA VAL A 457 -15.89 -20.76 25.83
C VAL A 457 -17.09 -20.20 25.06
N LEU A 458 -17.08 -18.89 24.83
CA LEU A 458 -18.11 -18.15 24.10
C LEU A 458 -17.80 -18.04 22.60
N GLY A 459 -16.54 -18.16 22.21
CA GLY A 459 -16.13 -18.06 20.83
C GLY A 459 -14.69 -18.50 20.61
N ILE A 460 -14.38 -18.88 19.37
CA ILE A 460 -13.09 -19.40 18.96
C ILE A 460 -12.65 -18.67 17.68
N LEU A 461 -11.46 -18.11 17.70
CA LEU A 461 -10.77 -17.52 16.55
C LEU A 461 -9.52 -18.35 16.28
N ARG A 462 -9.50 -19.09 15.19
CA ARG A 462 -8.37 -19.94 14.81
C ARG A 462 -7.51 -19.25 13.77
N TYR A 463 -6.19 -19.37 13.91
CA TYR A 463 -5.21 -19.04 12.90
C TYR A 463 -4.38 -20.26 12.57
N GLN A 464 -4.15 -20.48 11.28
CA GLN A 464 -3.14 -21.38 10.77
C GLN A 464 -2.07 -20.53 10.11
N ALA A 465 -0.87 -20.49 10.69
CA ALA A 465 0.27 -19.78 10.18
C ALA A 465 1.26 -20.77 9.59
N SER A 466 1.51 -20.70 8.29
CA SER A 466 2.53 -21.50 7.61
C SER A 466 3.67 -20.59 7.20
N HIS A 467 4.90 -20.93 7.61
CA HIS A 467 6.09 -20.24 7.15
C HIS A 467 6.25 -20.50 5.66
N GLU A 468 6.26 -19.44 4.86
CA GLU A 468 6.57 -19.59 3.44
C GLU A 468 8.08 -19.78 3.32
N SER A 469 8.52 -20.98 2.90
CA SER A 469 9.88 -21.14 2.39
C SER A 469 10.07 -20.13 1.26
N LYS A 470 11.09 -19.29 1.41
CA LYS A 470 11.41 -18.16 0.56
C LYS A 470 11.98 -18.54 -0.82
N ASP A 471 11.50 -19.62 -1.42
CA ASP A 471 11.71 -19.90 -2.84
C ASP A 471 10.59 -19.32 -3.72
N ARG A 472 9.56 -18.69 -3.14
CA ARG A 472 8.46 -18.08 -3.92
C ARG A 472 8.17 -16.60 -3.66
N ILE A 473 8.61 -16.04 -2.54
CA ILE A 473 8.44 -14.60 -2.25
C ILE A 473 9.69 -14.08 -1.50
N CYS A 474 10.87 -14.40 -2.02
CA CYS A 474 12.07 -13.62 -1.74
C CYS A 474 12.44 -12.92 -3.03
N VAL A 475 12.08 -11.63 -3.10
CA VAL A 475 12.75 -10.69 -3.98
C VAL A 475 14.20 -10.68 -3.49
N ASP A 476 15.11 -11.23 -4.28
CA ASP A 476 16.54 -11.10 -4.05
C ASP A 476 16.86 -9.62 -3.91
N LYS A 477 17.26 -9.25 -2.69
CA LYS A 477 17.98 -8.02 -2.43
C LYS A 477 19.43 -8.32 -2.81
N THR A 478 19.78 -8.02 -4.06
CA THR A 478 21.14 -7.74 -4.49
C THR A 478 21.13 -6.47 -5.30
#